data_AF-A0A957V2Q9-F1
#
_entry.id   AF-A0A957V2Q9-F1
#
_cell.length_a   1.000
_cell.length_b   1.000
_cell.length_c   1.000
_cell.angle_alpha   90.00
_cell.angle_beta   90.00
_cell.angle_gamma   90.00
#
_symmetry.space_group_name_H-M   'P 1'
#
loop_
_entity.id
_entity.type
_entity.pdbx_description
1 polymer ?
#
loop_
_entity_poly.entity_id
_entity_poly.type
_entity_poly.pdbx_seq_one_letter_code
_entity_poly.pdbx_strand_id
1 'polypeptide(L)'
;MRHEPFDSLDEAEEAIEHGGAIDVAIMESTRLPRLIEAGVLAELNFSHIPNFKYVSQSFRDLNFDPGNRHSVPNSWGTTGIVVRTDRTAQPIERWSDLWRPDLAGRVVLWATQPRDTLGLALRSLGYSANSANPAEIQEAADHLVELAPHAIWLEEADSSAPWLIEDDAVAAMGWAFDFWALQEAGVPAAYVLPADGAMLWNDNFVIPAHSTNKDAAEALINFLLRPEIAAQVIEANYYPMAHETARAYVDPA
;
A
#
# COMPACT_ATOMS: atom_id res chain seq x y z
N MET A 1 -19.51 10.42 -16.18
CA MET A 1 -18.25 9.92 -15.58
C MET A 1 -18.01 8.54 -16.16
N ARG A 2 -16.87 8.33 -16.82
CA ARG A 2 -16.40 7.01 -17.25
C ARG A 2 -15.37 6.55 -16.23
N HIS A 3 -15.47 5.30 -15.78
CA HIS A 3 -14.53 4.70 -14.84
C HIS A 3 -13.87 3.51 -15.54
N GLU A 4 -12.55 3.45 -15.48
CA GLU A 4 -11.75 2.37 -16.06
C GLU A 4 -10.70 1.96 -15.04
N PRO A 5 -10.68 0.69 -14.58
CA PRO A 5 -9.56 0.19 -13.81
C PRO A 5 -8.34 0.02 -14.72
N PHE A 6 -7.15 0.15 -14.14
CA PHE A 6 -5.90 -0.29 -14.75
C PHE A 6 -5.55 -1.67 -14.21
N ASP A 7 -4.94 -2.50 -15.05
CA ASP A 7 -4.49 -3.83 -14.65
C ASP A 7 -3.14 -3.76 -13.90
N SER A 8 -2.42 -2.63 -13.99
CA SER A 8 -1.17 -2.40 -13.26
C SER A 8 -0.85 -0.92 -13.04
N LEU A 9 0.05 -0.63 -12.09
CA LEU A 9 0.59 0.72 -11.89
C LEU A 9 1.38 1.22 -13.11
N ASP A 10 2.09 0.33 -13.81
CA ASP A 10 2.87 0.71 -15.00
C ASP A 10 1.96 1.14 -16.15
N GLU A 11 0.82 0.47 -16.35
CA GLU A 11 -0.21 0.89 -17.33
C GLU A 11 -0.79 2.27 -16.96
N ALA A 12 -1.09 2.49 -15.69
CA ALA A 12 -1.59 3.78 -15.20
C ALA A 12 -0.55 4.90 -15.43
N GLU A 13 0.74 4.64 -15.17
CA GLU A 13 1.83 5.58 -15.46
C GLU A 13 1.93 5.89 -16.95
N GLU A 14 1.92 4.89 -17.82
CA GLU A 14 2.00 5.09 -19.27
C GLU A 14 0.85 5.96 -19.77
N ALA A 15 -0.35 5.75 -19.25
CA ALA A 15 -1.52 6.52 -19.64
C ALA A 15 -1.48 7.98 -19.15
N ILE A 16 -0.85 8.23 -18.00
CA ILE A 16 -0.53 9.58 -17.50
C ILE A 16 0.54 10.25 -18.38
N GLU A 17 1.62 9.55 -18.72
CA GLU A 17 2.76 10.11 -19.47
C GLU A 17 2.41 10.39 -20.95
N HIS A 18 1.64 9.51 -21.60
CA HIS A 18 1.49 9.49 -23.06
C HIS A 18 0.12 9.98 -23.57
N GLY A 19 -0.72 10.55 -22.70
CA GLY A 19 -1.91 11.28 -23.14
C GLY A 19 -3.19 10.45 -23.28
N GLY A 20 -3.47 9.56 -22.32
CA GLY A 20 -4.76 8.85 -22.21
C GLY A 20 -5.93 9.79 -21.88
N ALA A 21 -7.17 9.34 -22.15
CA ALA A 21 -8.40 10.08 -21.83
C ALA A 21 -8.74 9.99 -20.33
N ILE A 22 -7.83 10.48 -19.48
CA ILE A 22 -7.88 10.38 -18.01
C ILE A 22 -7.85 11.79 -17.42
N ASP A 23 -8.82 12.07 -16.56
CA ASP A 23 -8.92 13.34 -15.84
C ASP A 23 -8.47 13.23 -14.38
N VAL A 24 -8.67 12.06 -13.76
CA VAL A 24 -8.21 11.72 -12.41
C VAL A 24 -7.68 10.30 -12.44
N ALA A 25 -6.52 10.07 -11.83
CA ALA A 25 -5.98 8.74 -11.57
C ALA A 25 -5.70 8.57 -10.07
N ILE A 26 -5.64 7.32 -9.63
CA ILE A 26 -5.11 6.95 -8.31
C ILE A 26 -3.72 6.39 -8.55
N MET A 27 -2.73 6.90 -7.83
CA MET A 27 -1.34 6.50 -7.99
C MET A 27 -0.67 6.28 -6.64
N GLU A 28 0.14 5.24 -6.55
CA GLU A 28 0.91 4.95 -5.35
C GLU A 28 1.99 6.02 -5.13
N SER A 29 2.20 6.40 -3.86
CA SER A 29 3.17 7.41 -3.45
C SER A 29 4.61 7.15 -3.92
N THR A 30 4.97 5.88 -4.16
CA THR A 30 6.30 5.49 -4.65
C THR A 30 6.58 5.95 -6.08
N ARG A 31 5.52 6.16 -6.89
CA ARG A 31 5.60 6.57 -8.29
C ARG A 31 5.58 8.09 -8.48
N LEU A 32 4.98 8.81 -7.53
CA LEU A 32 4.80 10.27 -7.60
C LEU A 32 6.10 11.06 -7.83
N PRO A 33 7.24 10.79 -7.15
CA PRO A 33 8.45 11.58 -7.35
C PRO A 33 8.90 11.66 -8.82
N ARG A 34 8.85 10.52 -9.53
CA ARG A 34 9.22 10.44 -10.94
C ARG A 34 8.22 11.18 -11.83
N LEU A 35 6.91 11.02 -11.58
CA LEU A 35 5.87 11.68 -12.36
C LEU A 35 5.88 13.21 -12.18
N ILE A 36 6.18 13.67 -10.97
CA ILE A 36 6.36 15.10 -10.65
C ILE A 36 7.62 15.64 -11.35
N GLU A 37 8.75 14.94 -11.27
CA GLU A 37 9.99 15.34 -11.95
C GLU A 37 9.83 15.40 -13.48
N ALA A 38 9.08 14.46 -14.06
CA ALA A 38 8.76 14.44 -15.48
C ALA A 38 7.78 15.56 -15.90
N GLY A 39 7.13 16.24 -14.95
CA GLY A 39 6.18 17.32 -15.22
C GLY A 39 4.87 16.86 -15.85
N VAL A 40 4.49 15.58 -15.67
CA VAL A 40 3.29 14.98 -16.26
C VAL A 40 2.06 15.07 -15.36
N LEU A 41 2.20 15.63 -14.15
CA LEU A 41 1.10 15.90 -13.22
C LEU A 41 0.77 17.39 -13.16
N ALA A 42 -0.52 17.73 -13.09
CA ALA A 42 -0.97 19.10 -12.89
C ALA A 42 -0.68 19.57 -11.46
N GLU A 43 -0.49 20.88 -11.27
CA GLU A 43 -0.63 21.50 -9.95
C GLU A 43 -2.11 21.61 -9.59
N LEU A 44 -2.44 21.32 -8.34
CA LEU A 44 -3.80 21.32 -7.83
C LEU A 44 -4.19 22.69 -7.26
N ASN A 45 -5.39 23.16 -7.63
CA ASN A 45 -6.01 24.32 -7.03
C ASN A 45 -6.87 23.93 -5.81
N PHE A 46 -6.29 24.02 -4.61
CA PHE A 46 -6.99 23.68 -3.37
C PHE A 46 -8.19 24.57 -3.03
N SER A 47 -8.39 25.70 -3.72
CA SER A 47 -9.65 26.45 -3.59
C SER A 47 -10.86 25.69 -4.17
N HIS A 48 -10.63 24.78 -5.13
CA HIS A 48 -11.62 23.86 -5.66
C HIS A 48 -11.76 22.57 -4.82
N ILE A 49 -10.81 22.32 -3.91
CA ILE A 49 -10.77 21.14 -3.03
C ILE A 49 -10.86 21.53 -1.53
N PRO A 50 -11.89 22.28 -1.08
CA PRO A 50 -12.00 22.71 0.31
C PRO A 50 -12.11 21.56 1.32
N ASN A 51 -12.54 20.36 0.90
CA ASN A 51 -12.59 19.18 1.77
C ASN A 51 -11.21 18.58 2.05
N PHE A 52 -10.13 19.05 1.41
CA PHE A 52 -8.75 18.69 1.78
C PHE A 52 -8.45 18.95 3.27
N LYS A 53 -9.18 19.89 3.89
CA LYS A 53 -9.13 20.13 5.34
C LYS A 53 -9.40 18.88 6.21
N TYR A 54 -10.04 17.84 5.68
CA TYR A 54 -10.31 16.58 6.39
C TYR A 54 -9.21 15.52 6.23
N VAL A 55 -8.29 15.69 5.29
CA VAL A 55 -7.11 14.81 5.16
C VAL A 55 -6.23 14.98 6.39
N SER A 56 -5.75 13.91 7.02
CA SER A 56 -4.94 14.01 8.24
C SER A 56 -3.65 14.78 8.02
N GLN A 57 -3.22 15.54 9.02
CA GLN A 57 -1.93 16.23 8.97
C GLN A 57 -0.76 15.24 8.77
N SER A 58 -0.89 14.00 9.24
CA SER A 58 0.12 12.95 9.06
C SER A 58 0.30 12.50 7.61
N PHE A 59 -0.64 12.82 6.72
CA PHE A 59 -0.56 12.51 5.29
C PHE A 59 -0.34 13.75 4.42
N ARG A 60 -0.11 14.92 5.02
CA ARG A 60 0.17 16.17 4.31
C ARG A 60 1.67 16.46 4.29
N ASP A 61 2.10 17.17 3.26
CA ASP A 61 3.49 17.65 3.11
C ASP A 61 4.53 16.51 3.22
N LEU A 62 4.18 15.36 2.65
CA LEU A 62 5.07 14.21 2.62
C LEU A 62 6.18 14.42 1.59
N ASN A 63 7.33 13.78 1.83
CA ASN A 63 8.55 13.98 1.05
C ASN A 63 8.41 13.72 -0.46
N PHE A 64 7.44 12.91 -0.88
CA PHE A 64 7.18 12.62 -2.28
C PHE A 64 6.44 13.75 -3.02
N ASP A 65 5.72 14.64 -2.31
CA ASP A 65 5.03 15.80 -2.86
C ASP A 65 4.93 16.93 -1.82
N PRO A 66 6.03 17.67 -1.58
CA PRO A 66 6.05 18.75 -0.61
C PRO A 66 4.99 19.81 -0.90
N GLY A 67 4.19 20.13 0.11
CA GLY A 67 3.03 21.02 0.03
C GLY A 67 1.79 20.42 -0.63
N ASN A 68 1.77 19.12 -0.93
CA ASN A 68 0.71 18.42 -1.66
C ASN A 68 0.37 19.10 -3.00
N ARG A 69 1.37 19.59 -3.73
CA ARG A 69 1.14 20.43 -4.92
C ARG A 69 0.50 19.66 -6.07
N HIS A 70 0.73 18.36 -6.15
CA HIS A 70 0.33 17.51 -7.27
C HIS A 70 -0.60 16.37 -6.88
N SER A 71 -0.77 16.10 -5.58
CA SER A 71 -1.44 14.91 -5.09
C SER A 71 -2.33 15.16 -3.87
N VAL A 72 -3.44 14.42 -3.80
CA VAL A 72 -4.32 14.36 -2.63
C VAL A 72 -4.33 12.94 -2.08
N PRO A 73 -3.91 12.71 -0.82
CA PRO A 73 -3.95 11.40 -0.19
C PRO A 73 -5.36 10.80 -0.21
N ASN A 74 -5.45 9.54 -0.61
CA ASN A 74 -6.70 8.77 -0.73
C ASN A 74 -6.75 7.67 0.34
N SER A 75 -6.24 6.49 0.00
CA SER A 75 -6.11 5.32 0.86
C SER A 75 -4.69 5.19 1.37
N TRP A 76 -4.54 4.54 2.50
CA TRP A 76 -3.25 4.13 3.02
C TRP A 76 -3.36 2.77 3.66
N GLY A 77 -2.23 2.15 3.91
CA GLY A 77 -2.18 0.95 4.71
C GLY A 77 -0.77 0.53 4.99
N THR A 78 -0.66 -0.61 5.64
CA THR A 78 0.61 -1.20 5.99
C THR A 78 0.77 -2.53 5.29
N THR A 79 1.98 -2.81 4.82
CA THR A 79 2.39 -4.19 4.53
C THR A 79 3.00 -4.75 5.81
N GLY A 80 2.42 -5.86 6.29
CA GLY A 80 2.76 -6.49 7.57
C GLY A 80 2.80 -8.00 7.45
N ILE A 81 2.76 -8.71 8.58
CA ILE A 81 2.80 -10.17 8.61
C ILE A 81 1.42 -10.69 9.02
N VAL A 82 0.80 -11.49 8.17
CA VAL A 82 -0.40 -12.27 8.52
C VAL A 82 0.05 -13.63 9.02
N VAL A 83 -0.33 -14.00 10.24
CA VAL A 83 0.17 -15.20 10.92
C VAL A 83 -0.97 -16.10 11.36
N ARG A 84 -0.88 -17.40 11.06
CA ARG A 84 -1.70 -18.44 11.71
C ARG A 84 -1.23 -18.69 13.13
N THR A 85 -1.97 -18.17 14.10
CA THR A 85 -1.58 -18.27 15.51
C THR A 85 -1.71 -19.70 16.06
N ASP A 86 -2.48 -20.56 15.40
CA ASP A 86 -2.66 -21.97 15.74
C ASP A 86 -1.58 -22.90 15.14
N ARG A 87 -0.62 -22.34 14.38
CA ARG A 87 0.44 -23.10 13.68
C ARG A 87 1.85 -22.68 14.05
N THR A 88 2.01 -21.82 15.04
CA THR A 88 3.32 -21.40 15.53
C THR A 88 3.50 -21.69 17.02
N ALA A 89 4.66 -22.26 17.38
CA ALA A 89 5.01 -22.53 18.78
C ALA A 89 5.61 -21.30 19.48
N GLN A 90 6.12 -20.34 18.72
CA GLN A 90 6.70 -19.09 19.23
C GLN A 90 6.09 -17.90 18.46
N PRO A 91 5.84 -16.75 19.11
CA PRO A 91 5.34 -15.57 18.43
C PRO A 91 6.19 -15.19 17.21
N ILE A 92 5.52 -14.63 16.20
CA ILE A 92 6.16 -13.98 15.04
C ILE A 92 5.82 -12.50 15.19
N GLU A 93 6.83 -11.68 15.48
CA GLU A 93 6.64 -10.27 15.87
C GLU A 93 7.48 -9.32 15.00
N ARG A 94 8.39 -9.86 14.19
CA ARG A 94 9.40 -9.10 13.42
C ARG A 94 9.60 -9.74 12.04
N TRP A 95 10.06 -8.97 11.06
CA TRP A 95 10.45 -9.54 9.75
C TRP A 95 11.60 -10.54 9.89
N SER A 96 12.54 -10.29 10.81
CA SER A 96 13.65 -11.21 11.08
C SER A 96 13.21 -12.62 11.51
N ASP A 97 12.00 -12.78 12.07
CA ASP A 97 11.48 -14.08 12.49
C ASP A 97 11.20 -15.00 11.30
N LEU A 98 10.99 -14.45 10.10
CA LEU A 98 10.66 -15.23 8.90
C LEU A 98 11.80 -16.16 8.43
N TRP A 99 13.03 -15.92 8.89
CA TRP A 99 14.19 -16.79 8.63
C TRP A 99 14.31 -17.97 9.60
N ARG A 100 13.38 -18.12 10.55
CA ARG A 100 13.43 -19.22 11.50
C ARG A 100 13.31 -20.58 10.80
N PRO A 101 14.11 -21.59 11.17
CA PRO A 101 14.09 -22.90 10.53
C PRO A 101 12.74 -23.62 10.59
N ASP A 102 11.91 -23.35 11.61
CA ASP A 102 10.59 -23.97 11.75
C ASP A 102 9.53 -23.37 10.80
N LEU A 103 9.83 -22.25 10.14
CA LEU A 103 9.00 -21.62 9.12
C LEU A 103 9.44 -21.95 7.68
N ALA A 104 10.52 -22.71 7.51
CA ALA A 104 11.06 -23.02 6.19
C ALA A 104 10.01 -23.74 5.31
N GLY A 105 9.76 -23.19 4.13
CA GLY A 105 8.76 -23.64 3.17
C GLY A 105 7.32 -23.23 3.51
N ARG A 106 7.11 -22.41 4.54
CA ARG A 106 5.78 -22.00 5.04
C ARG A 106 5.62 -20.48 5.21
N VAL A 107 6.47 -19.71 4.54
CA VAL A 107 6.40 -18.25 4.49
C VAL A 107 6.02 -17.81 3.09
N VAL A 108 4.99 -16.99 2.95
CA VAL A 108 4.56 -16.42 1.66
C VAL A 108 5.13 -15.01 1.49
N LEU A 109 5.72 -14.74 0.31
CA LEU A 109 6.25 -13.44 -0.10
C LEU A 109 5.78 -13.08 -1.51
N TRP A 110 5.87 -11.81 -1.89
CA TRP A 110 5.41 -11.31 -3.19
C TRP A 110 6.57 -11.02 -4.14
N ALA A 111 6.58 -11.65 -5.32
CA ALA A 111 7.56 -11.40 -6.36
C ALA A 111 7.28 -10.08 -7.10
N THR A 112 6.00 -9.72 -7.24
CA THR A 112 5.54 -8.53 -7.97
C THR A 112 5.51 -7.24 -7.14
N GLN A 113 5.85 -7.32 -5.85
CA GLN A 113 6.02 -6.17 -4.97
C GLN A 113 7.49 -6.02 -4.52
N PRO A 114 8.44 -5.74 -5.44
CA PRO A 114 9.86 -5.76 -5.13
C PRO A 114 10.28 -4.72 -4.10
N ARG A 115 9.57 -3.60 -3.99
CA ARG A 115 9.84 -2.55 -2.99
C ARG A 115 9.49 -3.00 -1.57
N ASP A 116 8.35 -3.65 -1.39
CA ASP A 116 7.96 -4.23 -0.10
C ASP A 116 8.86 -5.42 0.23
N THR A 117 9.14 -6.28 -0.76
CA THR A 117 10.00 -7.45 -0.55
C THR A 117 11.42 -7.07 -0.15
N LEU A 118 12.04 -6.10 -0.84
CA LEU A 118 13.34 -5.58 -0.43
C LEU A 118 13.24 -4.81 0.90
N GLY A 119 12.16 -4.06 1.11
CA GLY A 119 11.87 -3.32 2.34
C GLY A 119 11.87 -4.22 3.57
N LEU A 120 11.23 -5.39 3.50
CA LEU A 120 11.20 -6.37 4.59
C LEU A 120 12.61 -6.82 4.98
N ALA A 121 13.48 -7.06 4.01
CA ALA A 121 14.84 -7.55 4.24
C ALA A 121 15.77 -6.45 4.76
N LEU A 122 15.59 -5.22 4.28
CA LEU A 122 16.24 -4.05 4.88
C LEU A 122 15.83 -3.91 6.34
N ARG A 123 14.53 -4.04 6.66
CA ARG A 123 14.03 -3.96 8.04
C ARG A 123 14.53 -5.10 8.92
N SER A 124 14.58 -6.34 8.42
CA SER A 124 15.09 -7.49 9.18
C SER A 124 16.56 -7.33 9.56
N LEU A 125 17.35 -6.62 8.76
CA LEU A 125 18.75 -6.26 9.02
C LEU A 125 18.90 -4.98 9.86
N GLY A 126 17.81 -4.29 10.20
CA GLY A 126 17.82 -3.05 10.99
C GLY A 126 18.06 -1.77 10.18
N TYR A 127 18.03 -1.85 8.85
CA TYR A 127 18.17 -0.72 7.95
C TYR A 127 16.84 0.02 7.72
N SER A 128 16.90 1.15 7.02
CA SER A 128 15.71 1.83 6.52
C SER A 128 15.12 1.06 5.35
N ALA A 129 13.80 0.84 5.32
CA ALA A 129 13.11 0.33 4.13
C ALA A 129 13.27 1.25 2.90
N ASN A 130 13.65 2.52 3.12
CA ASN A 130 13.94 3.50 2.08
C ASN A 130 15.46 3.78 1.96
N SER A 131 16.31 2.80 2.29
CA SER A 131 17.76 2.98 2.14
C SER A 131 18.12 3.29 0.68
N ALA A 132 19.01 4.27 0.51
CA ALA A 132 19.65 4.58 -0.76
C ALA A 132 21.15 4.20 -0.76
N ASN A 133 21.61 3.51 0.30
CA ASN A 133 22.99 3.06 0.41
C ASN A 133 23.17 1.75 -0.38
N PRO A 134 24.00 1.72 -1.44
CA PRO A 134 24.17 0.53 -2.26
C PRO A 134 24.67 -0.70 -1.48
N ALA A 135 25.44 -0.50 -0.41
CA ALA A 135 25.93 -1.61 0.41
C ALA A 135 24.81 -2.26 1.24
N GLU A 136 23.93 -1.45 1.85
CA GLU A 136 22.78 -1.94 2.61
C GLU A 136 21.79 -2.66 1.69
N ILE A 137 21.58 -2.13 0.48
CA ILE A 137 20.73 -2.75 -0.54
C ILE A 137 21.29 -4.10 -0.98
N GLN A 138 22.62 -4.19 -1.20
CA GLN A 138 23.26 -5.44 -1.59
C GLN A 138 23.17 -6.49 -0.46
N GLU A 139 23.42 -6.09 0.79
CA GLU A 139 23.30 -7.00 1.93
C GLU A 139 21.86 -7.51 2.11
N ALA A 140 20.86 -6.64 1.94
CA ALA A 140 19.46 -7.06 1.97
C ALA A 140 19.10 -8.01 0.82
N ALA A 141 19.65 -7.79 -0.38
CA ALA A 141 19.47 -8.70 -1.51
C ALA A 141 20.10 -10.08 -1.23
N ASP A 142 21.31 -10.11 -0.70
CA ASP A 142 21.99 -11.36 -0.32
C ASP A 142 21.20 -12.10 0.78
N HIS A 143 20.66 -11.37 1.76
CA HIS A 143 19.82 -11.93 2.81
C HIS A 143 18.49 -12.50 2.28
N LEU A 144 17.87 -11.85 1.29
CA LEU A 144 16.69 -12.40 0.59
C LEU A 144 17.02 -13.68 -0.17
N VAL A 145 18.22 -13.81 -0.75
CA VAL A 145 18.65 -15.04 -1.43
C VAL A 145 18.71 -16.22 -0.44
N GLU A 146 19.03 -15.97 0.82
CA GLU A 146 19.00 -17.00 1.88
C GLU A 146 17.56 -17.48 2.18
N LEU A 147 16.58 -16.56 2.16
CA LEU A 147 15.16 -16.87 2.42
C LEU A 147 14.47 -17.48 1.20
N ALA A 148 14.86 -17.06 0.00
CA ALA A 148 14.21 -17.42 -1.26
C ALA A 148 13.92 -18.92 -1.46
N PRO A 149 14.86 -19.87 -1.18
CA PRO A 149 14.59 -21.30 -1.34
C PRO A 149 13.62 -21.87 -0.30
N HIS A 150 13.28 -21.10 0.73
CA HIS A 150 12.44 -21.49 1.85
C HIS A 150 11.15 -20.66 1.93
N ALA A 151 10.88 -19.83 0.94
CA ALA A 151 9.64 -19.06 0.82
C ALA A 151 8.80 -19.56 -0.36
N ILE A 152 7.50 -19.34 -0.23
CA ILE A 152 6.51 -19.48 -1.28
C ILE A 152 6.39 -18.10 -1.94
N TRP A 153 6.70 -18.02 -3.23
CA TRP A 153 6.68 -16.76 -3.98
C TRP A 153 5.39 -16.65 -4.79
N LEU A 154 4.62 -15.59 -4.54
CA LEU A 154 3.44 -15.29 -5.33
C LEU A 154 3.82 -14.36 -6.49
N GLU A 155 3.41 -14.76 -7.68
CA GLU A 155 3.52 -13.95 -8.90
C GLU A 155 2.39 -12.91 -8.99
N GLU A 156 1.34 -13.06 -8.20
CA GLU A 156 0.24 -12.10 -8.08
C GLU A 156 0.08 -11.76 -6.58
N ALA A 157 0.17 -10.48 -6.24
CA ALA A 157 0.10 -10.01 -4.86
C ALA A 157 -1.33 -9.71 -4.38
N ASP A 158 -2.34 -10.29 -5.04
CA ASP A 158 -3.76 -9.98 -4.81
C ASP A 158 -4.23 -10.41 -3.42
N SER A 159 -3.76 -11.57 -2.94
CA SER A 159 -4.03 -12.03 -1.58
C SER A 159 -3.09 -13.16 -1.17
N SER A 160 -2.60 -13.07 0.06
CA SER A 160 -1.85 -14.15 0.72
C SER A 160 -2.75 -15.09 1.54
N ALA A 161 -4.01 -14.71 1.77
CA ALA A 161 -4.94 -15.45 2.61
C ALA A 161 -5.16 -16.92 2.20
N PRO A 162 -5.30 -17.29 0.92
CA PRO A 162 -5.57 -18.68 0.53
C PRO A 162 -4.54 -19.68 1.07
N TRP A 163 -3.25 -19.34 0.99
CA TRP A 163 -2.14 -20.18 1.47
C TRP A 163 -2.17 -20.41 2.98
N LEU A 164 -2.67 -19.43 3.74
CA LEU A 164 -2.84 -19.59 5.17
C LEU A 164 -4.13 -20.36 5.49
N ILE A 165 -5.23 -20.11 4.78
CA ILE A 165 -6.50 -20.83 4.97
C ILE A 165 -6.33 -22.33 4.71
N GLU A 166 -5.60 -22.68 3.65
CA GLU A 166 -5.33 -24.06 3.24
C GLU A 166 -4.24 -24.76 4.08
N ASP A 167 -3.62 -24.06 5.06
CA ASP A 167 -2.55 -24.55 5.94
C ASP A 167 -1.20 -24.83 5.24
N ASP A 168 -1.05 -24.40 3.98
CA ASP A 168 0.22 -24.49 3.26
C ASP A 168 1.28 -23.54 3.85
N ALA A 169 0.86 -22.39 4.39
CA ALA A 169 1.71 -21.42 5.05
C ALA A 169 1.34 -21.16 6.52
N VAL A 170 2.32 -20.67 7.31
CA VAL A 170 2.13 -20.18 8.69
C VAL A 170 2.12 -18.67 8.73
N ALA A 171 2.99 -18.05 7.95
CA ALA A 171 3.17 -16.61 7.91
C ALA A 171 3.19 -16.13 6.46
N ALA A 172 2.69 -14.92 6.24
CA ALA A 172 2.71 -14.29 4.94
C ALA A 172 3.00 -12.80 5.07
N MET A 173 3.76 -12.25 4.12
CA MET A 173 3.60 -10.85 3.77
C MET A 173 2.16 -10.64 3.34
N GLY A 174 1.49 -9.64 3.92
CA GLY A 174 0.07 -9.42 3.71
C GLY A 174 -0.42 -8.05 4.11
N TRP A 175 -1.65 -7.77 3.70
CA TRP A 175 -2.41 -6.60 4.09
C TRP A 175 -3.50 -6.96 5.10
N ALA A 176 -4.16 -5.95 5.67
CA ALA A 176 -5.16 -6.17 6.71
C ALA A 176 -6.36 -7.01 6.22
N PHE A 177 -6.73 -6.93 4.95
CA PHE A 177 -7.84 -7.73 4.40
C PHE A 177 -7.52 -9.22 4.33
N ASP A 178 -6.24 -9.60 4.17
CA ASP A 178 -5.86 -11.02 4.22
C ASP A 178 -6.19 -11.61 5.60
N PHE A 179 -5.90 -10.85 6.66
CA PHE A 179 -6.30 -11.24 8.02
C PHE A 179 -7.82 -11.34 8.18
N TRP A 180 -8.58 -10.40 7.62
CA TRP A 180 -10.05 -10.47 7.65
C TRP A 180 -10.59 -11.70 6.93
N ALA A 181 -10.03 -12.06 5.76
CA ALA A 181 -10.39 -13.27 5.05
C ALA A 181 -10.15 -14.55 5.89
N LEU A 182 -9.07 -14.58 6.67
CA LEU A 182 -8.84 -15.68 7.63
C LEU A 182 -9.87 -15.69 8.76
N GLN A 183 -10.24 -14.53 9.30
CA GLN A 183 -11.29 -14.42 10.32
C GLN A 183 -12.64 -14.91 9.80
N GLU A 184 -13.02 -14.54 8.59
CA GLU A 184 -14.25 -15.00 7.93
C GLU A 184 -14.24 -16.52 7.69
N ALA A 185 -13.07 -17.08 7.36
CA ALA A 185 -12.87 -18.52 7.22
C ALA A 185 -12.80 -19.27 8.57
N GLY A 186 -12.85 -18.57 9.71
CA GLY A 186 -12.74 -19.16 11.05
C GLY A 186 -11.34 -19.68 11.40
N VAL A 187 -10.30 -19.19 10.72
CA VAL A 187 -8.90 -19.57 10.95
C VAL A 187 -8.29 -18.64 12.01
N PRO A 188 -7.75 -19.17 13.12
CA PRO A 188 -7.09 -18.36 14.14
C PRO A 188 -5.87 -17.65 13.56
N ALA A 189 -5.91 -16.32 13.52
CA ALA A 189 -4.90 -15.51 12.87
C ALA A 189 -4.60 -14.22 13.64
N ALA A 190 -3.49 -13.58 13.29
CA ALA A 190 -3.13 -12.23 13.70
C ALA A 190 -2.56 -11.45 12.52
N TYR A 191 -2.85 -10.15 12.46
CA TYR A 191 -2.14 -9.20 11.63
C TYR A 191 -1.08 -8.47 12.48
N VAL A 192 0.18 -8.69 12.18
CA VAL A 192 1.33 -8.21 12.94
C VAL A 192 1.94 -7.01 12.22
N LEU A 193 2.01 -5.89 12.93
CA LEU A 193 2.88 -4.77 12.57
C LEU A 193 4.28 -5.06 13.13
N PRO A 194 5.29 -5.34 12.29
CA PRO A 194 6.56 -5.88 12.76
C PRO A 194 7.32 -4.88 13.63
N ALA A 195 7.93 -5.34 14.72
CA ALA A 195 8.63 -4.47 15.69
C ALA A 195 9.95 -3.91 15.15
N ASP A 196 10.47 -4.45 14.04
CA ASP A 196 11.55 -3.90 13.22
C ASP A 196 11.07 -2.89 12.15
N GLY A 197 9.75 -2.73 12.01
CA GLY A 197 9.09 -1.68 11.23
C GLY A 197 8.26 -2.22 10.07
N ALA A 198 6.99 -1.82 9.98
CA ALA A 198 6.13 -2.10 8.84
C ALA A 198 6.45 -1.16 7.65
N MET A 199 6.10 -1.58 6.44
CA MET A 199 6.06 -0.69 5.28
C MET A 199 4.71 0.03 5.25
N LEU A 200 4.74 1.33 4.97
CA LEU A 200 3.55 2.16 4.80
C LEU A 200 3.44 2.48 3.31
N TRP A 201 2.28 2.19 2.74
CA TRP A 201 1.93 2.60 1.38
C TRP A 201 0.78 3.60 1.44
N ASN A 202 0.73 4.48 0.45
CA ASN A 202 -0.30 5.51 0.31
C ASN A 202 -0.67 5.62 -1.16
N ASP A 203 -1.95 5.60 -1.46
CA ASP A 203 -2.47 5.95 -2.77
C ASP A 203 -2.96 7.38 -2.76
N ASN A 204 -2.82 8.05 -3.90
CA ASN A 204 -3.11 9.47 -4.00
C ASN A 204 -3.89 9.73 -5.28
N PHE A 205 -4.90 10.59 -5.19
CA PHE A 205 -5.50 11.17 -6.38
C PHE A 205 -4.50 12.12 -7.04
N VAL A 206 -4.35 11.97 -8.35
CA VAL A 206 -3.55 12.85 -9.20
C VAL A 206 -4.34 13.26 -10.44
N ILE A 207 -4.00 14.43 -10.99
CA ILE A 207 -4.59 14.95 -12.23
C ILE A 207 -3.47 15.00 -13.28
N PRO A 208 -3.59 14.29 -14.42
CA PRO A 208 -2.59 14.39 -15.48
C PRO A 208 -2.48 15.81 -16.05
N ALA A 209 -1.27 16.26 -16.34
CA ALA A 209 -1.00 17.62 -16.83
C ALA A 209 -1.75 17.92 -18.15
N HIS A 210 -1.92 16.90 -19.00
CA HIS A 210 -2.64 17.00 -20.27
C HIS A 210 -4.18 16.97 -20.15
N SER A 211 -4.75 16.70 -18.97
CA SER A 211 -6.21 16.74 -18.80
C SER A 211 -6.75 18.12 -19.16
N THR A 212 -7.84 18.14 -19.92
CA THR A 212 -8.54 19.38 -20.30
C THR A 212 -9.70 19.72 -19.36
N ASN A 213 -10.03 18.82 -18.41
CA ASN A 213 -11.16 18.96 -17.49
C ASN A 213 -10.71 19.15 -16.02
N LYS A 214 -9.60 19.88 -15.78
CA LYS A 214 -8.96 20.02 -14.45
C LYS A 214 -9.94 20.46 -13.34
N ASP A 215 -10.75 21.49 -13.59
CA ASP A 215 -11.73 21.97 -12.61
C ASP A 215 -12.76 20.89 -12.22
N ALA A 216 -13.18 20.07 -13.18
CA ALA A 216 -14.12 18.97 -12.93
C ALA A 216 -13.45 17.81 -12.18
N ALA A 217 -12.18 17.53 -12.49
CA ALA A 217 -11.36 16.56 -11.78
C ALA A 217 -11.15 16.96 -10.31
N GLU A 218 -10.82 18.22 -10.04
CA GLU A 218 -10.69 18.76 -8.68
C GLU A 218 -12.02 18.71 -7.92
N ALA A 219 -13.14 19.05 -8.58
CA ALA A 219 -14.47 18.93 -8.00
C ALA A 219 -14.84 17.49 -7.65
N LEU A 220 -14.42 16.52 -8.47
CA LEU A 220 -14.58 15.08 -8.19
C LEU A 220 -13.74 14.66 -6.97
N ILE A 221 -12.47 15.04 -6.90
CA ILE A 221 -11.62 14.76 -5.73
C ILE A 221 -12.26 15.36 -4.47
N ASN A 222 -12.73 16.61 -4.54
CA ASN A 222 -13.44 17.25 -3.44
C ASN A 222 -14.74 16.52 -3.04
N PHE A 223 -15.47 15.95 -4.00
CA PHE A 223 -16.63 15.11 -3.75
C PHE A 223 -16.24 13.86 -2.94
N LEU A 224 -15.16 13.18 -3.35
CA LEU A 224 -14.69 11.93 -2.73
C LEU A 224 -14.15 12.16 -1.31
N LEU A 225 -13.60 13.34 -1.05
CA LEU A 225 -13.17 13.77 0.28
C LEU A 225 -14.31 14.19 1.22
N ARG A 226 -15.58 13.98 0.87
CA ARG A 226 -16.66 14.18 1.85
C ARG A 226 -16.63 13.06 2.89
N PRO A 227 -16.78 13.35 4.20
CA PRO A 227 -16.69 12.33 5.24
C PRO A 227 -17.59 11.12 5.02
N GLU A 228 -18.83 11.34 4.58
CA GLU A 228 -19.82 10.28 4.35
C GLU A 228 -19.48 9.44 3.10
N ILE A 229 -18.83 10.04 2.11
CA ILE A 229 -18.38 9.32 0.90
C ILE A 229 -17.12 8.52 1.20
N ALA A 230 -16.16 9.14 1.89
CA ALA A 230 -14.94 8.46 2.34
C ALA A 230 -15.27 7.25 3.24
N ALA A 231 -16.28 7.35 4.11
CA ALA A 231 -16.73 6.23 4.93
C ALA A 231 -17.27 5.06 4.10
N GLN A 232 -18.08 5.32 3.07
CA GLN A 232 -18.55 4.28 2.15
C GLN A 232 -17.40 3.58 1.42
N VAL A 233 -16.33 4.32 1.08
CA VAL A 233 -15.12 3.74 0.47
C VAL A 233 -14.38 2.83 1.47
N ILE A 234 -14.27 3.23 2.74
CA ILE A 234 -13.67 2.42 3.80
C ILE A 234 -14.46 1.11 3.99
N GLU A 235 -15.79 1.20 4.06
CA GLU A 235 -16.66 0.04 4.25
C GLU A 235 -16.63 -0.92 3.06
N ALA A 236 -16.52 -0.41 1.84
CA ALA A 236 -16.47 -1.23 0.63
C ALA A 236 -15.12 -1.93 0.43
N ASN A 237 -14.01 -1.25 0.75
CA ASN A 237 -12.67 -1.71 0.38
C ASN A 237 -11.81 -2.18 1.56
N TYR A 238 -12.27 -2.00 2.79
CA TYR A 238 -11.55 -2.32 4.03
C TYR A 238 -10.21 -1.59 4.22
N TYR A 239 -9.92 -0.58 3.39
CA TYR A 239 -8.76 0.27 3.55
C TYR A 239 -9.10 1.54 4.32
N PRO A 240 -8.26 1.95 5.27
CA PRO A 240 -8.43 3.26 5.89
C PRO A 240 -8.14 4.35 4.86
N MET A 241 -9.01 5.35 4.84
CA MET A 241 -8.75 6.58 4.08
C MET A 241 -7.84 7.49 4.90
N ALA A 242 -7.03 8.31 4.25
CA ALA A 242 -6.18 9.35 4.86
C ALA A 242 -7.00 10.51 5.48
N HIS A 243 -8.28 10.27 5.79
CA HIS A 243 -9.31 11.24 6.12
C HIS A 243 -9.78 11.06 7.57
N GLU A 244 -9.44 11.99 8.45
CA GLU A 244 -9.58 11.83 9.92
C GLU A 244 -11.04 11.68 10.38
N THR A 245 -11.96 12.43 9.75
CA THR A 245 -13.35 12.49 10.20
C THR A 245 -14.22 11.39 9.61
N ALA A 246 -13.73 10.62 8.63
CA ALA A 246 -14.51 9.56 7.98
C ALA A 246 -14.79 8.41 8.95
N ARG A 247 -13.86 8.15 9.88
CA ARG A 247 -13.99 7.11 10.91
C ARG A 247 -15.25 7.24 11.75
N ALA A 248 -15.77 8.45 11.98
CA ALA A 248 -17.00 8.66 12.74
C ALA A 248 -18.27 8.20 12.01
N TYR A 249 -18.17 7.93 10.71
CA TYR A 249 -19.27 7.53 9.83
C TYR A 249 -19.14 6.07 9.36
N VAL A 250 -18.08 5.36 9.75
CA VAL A 250 -17.91 3.92 9.49
C VAL A 250 -18.72 3.14 10.52
N ASP A 251 -19.53 2.19 10.07
CA ASP A 251 -20.32 1.31 10.95
C ASP A 251 -19.40 0.56 11.93
N PRO A 252 -19.57 0.69 13.26
CA PRO A 252 -18.86 -0.12 14.23
C PRO A 252 -19.37 -1.56 14.16
N ALA A 253 -18.73 -2.38 13.33
CA ALA A 253 -18.92 -3.83 13.27
C ALA A 253 -18.76 -4.52 14.65
#